data_AF-A0A7W7HRT7-F1
#
_entry.id   AF-A0A7W7HRT7-F1
#
_cell.length_a   1.000
_cell.length_b   1.000
_cell.length_c   1.000
_cell.angle_alpha   90.00
_cell.angle_beta   90.00
_cell.angle_gamma   90.00
#
_symmetry.space_group_name_H-M   'P 1'
#
loop_
_entity.id
_entity.type
_entity.pdbx_description
1 polymer ?
#
loop_
_entity_poly.entity_id
_entity_poly.type
_entity_poly.pdbx_seq_one_letter_code
_entity_poly.pdbx_strand_id
1 'polypeptide(L)'
;MDPPRHHTIREGDLRICNPFTPGKLATLGEAIKLRAGDTLLDLAGGRGEMLCTWARDHGISGTGVDISTVATDMARRLHRGDLDRRRRARHPPPTRAQPGPGRHSRTATRPRAELADDPLVYVRYRREYLGWGVFALLRTAGVAARS
;
A
#
# COMPACT_ATOMS: atom_id res chain seq x y z
N MET A 1 0.94 -0.23 19.81
CA MET A 1 0.32 0.91 20.53
C MET A 1 -0.32 1.77 19.47
N ASP A 2 -1.62 2.03 19.55
CA ASP A 2 -2.28 2.78 18.49
C ASP A 2 -2.12 4.30 18.65
N PRO A 3 -1.87 5.03 17.55
CA PRO A 3 -1.93 6.47 17.55
C PRO A 3 -3.39 6.95 17.73
N PRO A 4 -3.60 8.24 18.05
CA PRO A 4 -4.94 8.82 18.12
C PRO A 4 -5.78 8.55 16.87
N ARG A 5 -7.05 8.15 17.05
CA ARG A 5 -7.95 7.74 15.95
C ARG A 5 -8.15 8.78 14.86
N HIS A 6 -7.93 10.05 15.16
CA HIS A 6 -8.06 11.12 14.16
C HIS A 6 -7.07 10.94 12.99
N HIS A 7 -5.91 10.33 13.21
CA HIS A 7 -4.97 10.00 12.13
C HIS A 7 -5.61 9.04 11.13
N THR A 8 -6.16 7.92 11.60
CA THR A 8 -6.84 6.92 10.75
C THR A 8 -8.02 7.52 10.00
N ILE A 9 -8.86 8.31 10.68
CA ILE A 9 -10.03 8.94 10.07
C ILE A 9 -9.62 9.90 8.96
N ARG A 10 -8.62 10.76 9.24
CA ARG A 10 -8.14 11.75 8.26
C ARG A 10 -7.40 11.10 7.11
N GLU A 11 -6.60 10.07 7.35
CA GLU A 11 -5.91 9.33 6.27
C GLU A 11 -6.88 8.52 5.39
N GLY A 12 -8.11 8.26 5.87
CA GLY A 12 -9.17 7.62 5.09
C GLY A 12 -8.71 6.29 4.48
N ASP A 13 -8.95 6.11 3.18
CA ASP A 13 -8.59 4.92 2.42
C ASP A 13 -7.25 5.04 1.67
N LEU A 14 -6.42 6.05 1.98
CA LEU A 14 -5.12 6.21 1.33
C LEU A 14 -4.27 4.96 1.48
N ARG A 15 -3.67 4.47 0.40
CA ARG A 15 -2.75 3.33 0.47
C ARG A 15 -1.36 3.77 0.94
N ILE A 16 -0.98 5.00 0.60
CA ILE A 16 0.31 5.62 0.97
C ILE A 16 0.03 6.73 1.99
N CYS A 17 0.41 6.53 3.25
CA CYS A 17 0.24 7.50 4.34
C CYS A 17 1.37 8.53 4.43
N ASN A 18 1.97 8.86 3.29
CA ASN A 18 3.06 9.81 3.13
C ASN A 18 2.84 10.66 1.88
N PRO A 19 3.49 11.84 1.76
CA PRO A 19 3.38 12.73 0.59
C PRO A 19 4.10 12.19 -0.66
N PHE A 20 3.92 10.89 -0.93
CA PHE A 20 4.44 10.16 -2.07
C PHE A 20 3.29 9.76 -2.98
N THR A 21 3.45 10.01 -4.27
CA THR A 21 2.62 9.37 -5.29
C THR A 21 3.08 7.93 -5.49
N PRO A 22 2.22 7.03 -6.00
CA PRO A 22 2.65 5.69 -6.42
C PRO A 22 3.85 5.71 -7.39
N GLY A 23 3.89 6.66 -8.34
CA GLY A 23 4.99 6.81 -9.28
C GLY A 23 6.34 7.08 -8.59
N LYS A 24 6.39 8.06 -7.67
CA LYS A 24 7.58 8.32 -6.84
C LYS A 24 8.07 7.07 -6.08
N LEU A 25 7.15 6.25 -5.58
CA LEU A 25 7.50 5.03 -4.85
C LEU A 25 8.11 3.97 -5.77
N ALA A 26 7.60 3.84 -7.00
CA ALA A 26 8.18 2.98 -8.03
C ALA A 26 9.57 3.46 -8.46
N THR A 27 9.71 4.76 -8.75
CA THR A 27 11.00 5.38 -9.11
C THR A 27 12.05 5.17 -8.01
N LEU A 28 11.66 5.26 -6.74
CA LEU A 28 12.57 4.99 -5.63
C LEU A 28 13.04 3.52 -5.62
N GLY A 29 12.13 2.56 -5.83
CA GLY A 29 12.48 1.13 -5.89
C GLY A 29 13.47 0.81 -7.01
N GLU A 30 13.31 1.43 -8.18
CA GLU A 30 14.25 1.34 -9.29
C GLU A 30 15.61 1.97 -8.95
N ALA A 31 15.60 3.17 -8.36
CA ALA A 31 16.81 3.92 -8.04
C ALA A 31 17.73 3.19 -7.05
N ILE A 32 17.17 2.49 -6.06
CA ILE A 32 17.94 1.74 -5.06
C ILE A 32 18.40 0.35 -5.54
N LYS A 33 18.04 -0.03 -6.79
CA LYS A 33 18.48 -1.26 -7.47
C LYS A 33 18.14 -2.52 -6.65
N LEU A 34 16.87 -2.68 -6.30
CA LEU A 34 16.35 -3.89 -5.67
C LEU A 34 16.54 -5.10 -6.60
N ARG A 35 16.91 -6.25 -6.03
CA ARG A 35 17.09 -7.50 -6.76
C ARG A 35 16.13 -8.54 -6.22
N ALA A 36 15.66 -9.43 -7.09
CA ALA A 36 14.89 -10.58 -6.67
C ALA A 36 15.66 -11.37 -5.61
N GLY A 37 14.99 -11.72 -4.51
CA GLY A 37 15.60 -12.38 -3.35
C GLY A 37 16.21 -11.45 -2.31
N ASP A 38 16.33 -10.14 -2.55
CA ASP A 38 16.66 -9.21 -1.45
C ASP A 38 15.56 -9.24 -0.37
N THR A 39 15.94 -8.95 0.88
CA THR A 39 15.02 -8.87 2.02
C THR A 39 14.96 -7.45 2.56
N LEU A 40 13.76 -6.94 2.83
CA LEU A 40 13.52 -5.59 3.33
C LEU A 40 12.83 -5.62 4.70
N LEU A 41 13.35 -4.85 5.64
CA LEU A 41 12.65 -4.50 6.88
C LEU A 41 12.08 -3.09 6.71
N ASP A 42 10.76 -2.92 6.83
CA ASP A 42 10.05 -1.64 6.70
C ASP A 42 9.52 -1.21 8.08
N LEU A 43 10.20 -0.26 8.73
CA LEU A 43 9.81 0.28 10.02
C LEU A 43 8.94 1.51 9.83
N ALA A 44 7.83 1.57 10.55
CA ALA A 44 6.73 2.53 10.30
C ALA A 44 6.17 2.39 8.88
N GLY A 45 6.02 1.14 8.43
CA GLY A 45 5.56 0.81 7.08
C GLY A 45 4.08 1.16 6.80
N GLY A 46 3.34 1.62 7.81
CA GLY A 46 1.94 2.00 7.70
C GLY A 46 1.08 0.90 7.10
N ARG A 47 0.49 1.18 5.94
CA ARG A 47 -0.40 0.24 5.22
C ARG A 47 0.37 -0.68 4.25
N GLY A 48 1.71 -0.70 4.34
CA GLY A 48 2.58 -1.64 3.66
C GLY A 48 2.69 -1.46 2.14
N GLU A 49 2.26 -0.32 1.59
CA GLU A 49 2.25 -0.12 0.13
C GLU A 49 3.65 -0.23 -0.48
N MET A 50 4.68 0.31 0.19
CA MET A 50 6.07 0.21 -0.26
C MET A 50 6.54 -1.24 -0.33
N LEU A 51 6.55 -1.94 0.82
CA LEU A 51 6.99 -3.33 0.88
C LEU A 51 6.22 -4.23 -0.10
N CYS A 52 4.89 -4.11 -0.18
CA CYS A 52 4.09 -5.01 -1.01
C CYS A 52 4.19 -4.69 -2.51
N THR A 53 4.30 -3.42 -2.91
CA THR A 53 4.53 -3.08 -4.32
C THR A 53 5.92 -3.47 -4.77
N TRP A 54 6.94 -3.28 -3.93
CA TRP A 54 8.30 -3.67 -4.26
C TRP A 54 8.52 -5.19 -4.23
N ALA A 55 7.93 -5.91 -3.27
CA ALA A 55 7.95 -7.38 -3.27
C ALA A 55 7.38 -7.94 -4.57
N ARG A 56 6.31 -7.31 -5.05
CA ARG A 56 5.69 -7.66 -6.31
C ARG A 56 6.54 -7.32 -7.54
N ASP A 57 7.06 -6.09 -7.61
CA ASP A 57 7.69 -5.56 -8.83
C ASP A 57 9.16 -5.94 -8.97
N HIS A 58 9.85 -6.13 -7.85
CA HIS A 58 11.28 -6.42 -7.81
C HIS A 58 11.59 -7.82 -7.27
N GLY A 59 10.58 -8.59 -6.84
CA GLY A 59 10.77 -9.95 -6.33
C GLY A 59 11.48 -10.01 -4.98
N ILE A 60 11.42 -8.94 -4.19
CA ILE A 60 11.95 -8.91 -2.82
C ILE A 60 10.99 -9.59 -1.84
N SER A 61 11.50 -9.94 -0.67
CA SER A 61 10.70 -10.34 0.49
C SER A 61 10.90 -9.38 1.65
N GLY A 62 10.12 -9.47 2.72
CA GLY A 62 10.35 -8.61 3.86
C GLY A 62 9.30 -8.62 4.95
N THR A 63 9.57 -7.80 5.97
CA THR A 63 8.72 -7.63 7.15
C THR A 63 8.37 -6.16 7.31
N GLY A 64 7.08 -5.86 7.39
CA GLY A 64 6.58 -4.53 7.74
C GLY A 64 6.21 -4.46 9.21
N VAL A 65 6.70 -3.43 9.91
CA VAL A 65 6.41 -3.15 11.31
C VAL A 65 5.80 -1.76 11.42
N ASP A 66 4.66 -1.67 12.09
CA ASP A 66 4.03 -0.39 12.42
C ASP A 66 3.43 -0.45 13.82
N ILE A 67 3.39 0.70 14.49
CA ILE A 67 2.80 0.79 15.83
C ILE A 67 1.27 0.67 15.78
N SER A 68 0.66 1.11 14.68
CA SER A 68 -0.78 1.11 14.46
C SER A 68 -1.27 -0.28 14.07
N THR A 69 -2.05 -0.88 14.96
CA THR A 69 -2.74 -2.15 14.69
C THR A 69 -3.72 -1.99 13.54
N VAL A 70 -4.39 -0.83 13.45
CA VAL A 70 -5.32 -0.52 12.35
C VAL A 70 -4.58 -0.47 11.01
N ALA A 71 -3.42 0.21 10.93
CA ALA A 71 -2.67 0.30 9.68
C ALA A 71 -2.15 -1.07 9.22
N THR A 72 -1.62 -1.89 10.14
CA THR A 72 -1.14 -3.24 9.81
C THR A 72 -2.28 -4.18 9.39
N ASP A 73 -3.47 -4.08 9.98
CA ASP A 73 -4.64 -4.84 9.54
C ASP A 73 -5.17 -4.39 8.17
N MET A 74 -5.17 -3.08 7.90
CA MET A 74 -5.49 -2.57 6.57
C MET A 74 -4.49 -3.06 5.53
N ALA A 75 -3.19 -3.04 5.84
CA ALA A 75 -2.14 -3.59 4.96
C ALA A 75 -2.46 -5.04 4.56
N ARG A 76 -2.73 -5.90 5.55
CA ARG A 76 -3.06 -7.31 5.32
C ARG A 76 -4.30 -7.46 4.44
N ARG A 77 -5.34 -6.66 4.65
CA ARG A 77 -6.59 -6.71 3.88
C ARG A 77 -6.40 -6.25 2.44
N LEU A 78 -5.77 -5.09 2.24
CA LEU A 78 -5.53 -4.52 0.92
C LEU A 78 -4.71 -5.47 0.04
N HIS A 79 -3.58 -5.93 0.56
CA HIS A 79 -2.64 -6.74 -0.23
C HIS A 79 -3.13 -8.17 -0.44
N ARG A 80 -3.88 -8.76 0.51
CA ARG A 80 -4.61 -10.01 0.28
C ARG A 80 -5.64 -9.83 -0.84
N GLY A 81 -6.41 -8.75 -0.81
CA GLY A 81 -7.37 -8.43 -1.87
C GLY A 81 -6.72 -8.24 -3.23
N ASP A 82 -5.51 -7.66 -3.30
CA ASP A 82 -4.75 -7.51 -4.53
C ASP A 82 -4.27 -8.86 -5.09
N LEU A 83 -3.79 -9.74 -4.22
CA LEU A 83 -3.41 -11.12 -4.60
C LEU A 83 -4.62 -11.91 -5.11
N ASP A 84 -5.77 -11.80 -4.45
CA ASP A 84 -7.01 -12.46 -4.86
C ASP A 84 -7.51 -11.94 -6.22
N ARG A 85 -7.49 -10.61 -6.43
CA ARG A 85 -7.83 -10.01 -7.73
C ARG A 85 -6.90 -10.50 -8.84
N ARG A 86 -5.60 -10.58 -8.57
CA ARG A 86 -4.61 -11.11 -9.53
C ARG A 86 -4.83 -12.58 -9.84
N ARG A 87 -5.13 -13.39 -8.82
CA ARG A 87 -5.45 -14.81 -9.00
C ARG A 87 -6.69 -14.98 -9.87
N ARG A 88 -7.74 -14.19 -9.63
CA ARG A 88 -8.96 -14.19 -10.46
C ARG A 88 -8.71 -13.69 -11.88
N ALA A 89 -7.85 -12.70 -12.07
CA ALA A 89 -7.49 -12.23 -13.40
C ALA A 89 -6.72 -13.29 -14.21
N ARG A 90 -5.83 -14.06 -13.55
CA ARG A 90 -5.13 -15.20 -14.16
C ARG A 90 -6.03 -16.41 -14.41
N HIS A 91 -7.00 -16.63 -13.53
CA HIS A 91 -7.94 -17.74 -13.60
C HIS A 91 -9.37 -17.22 -13.40
N PRO A 92 -9.99 -16.67 -14.45
CA PRO A 92 -11.33 -16.12 -14.34
C PRO A 92 -12.34 -17.24 -14.04
N PRO A 93 -13.29 -17.02 -13.11
CA PRO A 93 -14.39 -17.96 -12.93
C PRO A 93 -15.22 -18.02 -14.23
N PRO A 94 -15.89 -19.14 -14.50
CA PRO A 94 -16.80 -19.22 -15.65
C PRO A 94 -17.84 -18.10 -15.59
N THR A 95 -18.12 -17.49 -16.74
CA THR A 95 -18.98 -16.30 -16.85
C THR A 95 -20.37 -16.60 -16.31
N ARG A 96 -20.75 -15.95 -15.22
CA ARG A 96 -22.13 -15.97 -14.70
C ARG A 96 -22.93 -14.91 -15.47
N ALA A 97 -24.15 -15.24 -15.90
CA ALA A 97 -25.03 -14.31 -16.61
C ALA A 97 -25.17 -12.99 -15.82
N GLN A 98 -25.01 -11.86 -16.52
CA GLN A 98 -25.10 -10.54 -15.91
C GLN A 98 -26.53 -10.29 -15.40
N PRO A 99 -26.72 -9.88 -14.14
CA PRO A 99 -28.00 -9.33 -13.72
C PRO A 99 -28.25 -7.99 -14.43
N GLY A 100 -29.49 -7.79 -14.90
CA GLY A 100 -29.91 -6.61 -15.65
C GLY A 100 -29.74 -5.29 -14.88
N PRO A 101 -29.81 -4.14 -15.58
CA PRO A 101 -29.40 -2.84 -15.03
C PRO A 101 -30.32 -2.41 -13.87
N GLY A 102 -29.75 -2.42 -12.66
CA GLY A 102 -30.36 -1.80 -11.48
C GLY A 102 -30.35 -0.28 -11.60
N ARG A 103 -31.49 0.35 -11.30
CA ARG A 103 -31.61 1.82 -11.23
C ARG A 103 -30.78 2.36 -10.06
N HIS A 104 -29.79 3.19 -10.35
CA HIS A 104 -29.09 3.99 -9.35
C HIS A 104 -29.66 5.42 -9.34
N SER A 105 -30.25 5.83 -8.22
CA SER A 105 -30.64 7.23 -8.00
C SER A 105 -29.39 8.05 -7.63
N ARG A 106 -29.24 9.19 -8.30
CA ARG A 106 -28.07 10.07 -8.22
C ARG A 106 -28.46 11.37 -7.52
N THR A 107 -28.10 11.54 -6.25
CA THR A 107 -28.04 12.85 -5.59
C THR A 107 -27.07 12.86 -4.40
N ALA A 108 -25.98 13.64 -4.52
CA ALA A 108 -25.30 14.43 -3.49
C ALA A 108 -23.89 14.80 -4.03
N THR A 109 -23.77 15.96 -4.68
CA THR A 109 -22.62 16.29 -5.54
C THR A 109 -21.69 17.37 -4.96
N ARG A 110 -21.98 18.00 -3.81
CA ARG A 110 -21.14 19.11 -3.30
C ARG A 110 -20.31 18.84 -2.03
N PRO A 111 -20.80 18.13 -0.98
CA PRO A 111 -19.96 17.84 0.19
C PRO A 111 -18.89 16.76 -0.05
N ARG A 112 -19.01 15.96 -1.11
CA ARG A 112 -18.13 14.80 -1.35
C ARG A 112 -16.76 15.16 -1.92
N ALA A 113 -16.64 16.29 -2.63
CA ALA A 113 -15.38 16.65 -3.28
C ALA A 113 -14.32 17.07 -2.25
N GLU A 114 -14.69 17.91 -1.28
CA GLU A 114 -13.78 18.34 -0.20
C GLU A 114 -13.35 17.16 0.70
N LEU A 115 -14.27 16.22 0.96
CA LEU A 115 -13.96 14.98 1.68
C LEU A 115 -13.06 14.03 0.90
N ALA A 116 -13.00 14.12 -0.44
CA ALA A 116 -12.14 13.26 -1.26
C ALA A 116 -10.66 13.67 -1.18
N ASP A 117 -10.39 14.97 -1.09
CA ASP A 117 -9.03 15.51 -1.04
C ASP A 117 -8.50 15.69 0.39
N ASP A 118 -9.38 15.78 1.41
CA ASP A 118 -8.99 15.97 2.82
C ASP A 118 -7.92 14.97 3.29
N PRO A 119 -7.94 13.68 2.89
CA PRO A 119 -6.88 12.75 3.26
C PRO A 119 -5.51 13.09 2.68
N LEU A 120 -5.44 13.48 1.40
CA LEU A 120 -4.18 13.86 0.77
C LEU A 120 -3.64 15.16 1.37
N VAL A 121 -4.52 16.13 1.60
CA VAL A 121 -4.17 17.40 2.26
C VAL A 121 -3.65 17.14 3.67
N TYR A 122 -4.31 16.24 4.42
CA TYR A 122 -3.89 15.87 5.77
C TYR A 122 -2.49 15.28 5.79
N VAL A 123 -2.25 14.22 5.00
CA VAL A 123 -0.96 13.53 4.92
C VAL A 123 0.15 14.47 4.44
N ARG A 124 -0.17 15.40 3.54
CA ARG A 124 0.83 16.27 2.92
C ARG A 124 1.22 17.47 3.80
N TYR A 125 0.28 18.04 4.54
CA TYR A 125 0.48 19.35 5.16
C TYR A 125 0.10 19.44 6.64
N ARG A 126 -0.70 18.51 7.18
CA ARG A 126 -1.29 18.66 8.53
C ARG A 126 -0.89 17.56 9.51
N ARG A 127 -0.20 16.53 9.05
CA ARG A 127 0.19 15.41 9.92
C ARG A 127 1.30 15.85 10.87
N GLU A 128 1.04 15.74 12.16
CA GLU A 128 1.97 16.14 13.23
C GLU A 128 3.19 15.21 13.31
N TYR A 129 3.00 13.91 13.06
CA TYR A 129 4.07 12.92 12.99
C TYR A 129 4.27 12.49 11.54
N LEU A 130 5.38 12.89 10.91
CA LEU A 130 5.74 12.28 9.62
C LEU A 130 6.15 10.82 9.86
N GLY A 131 5.45 9.89 9.24
CA GLY A 131 5.88 8.50 9.15
C GLY A 131 7.00 8.36 8.13
N TRP A 132 8.19 8.91 8.39
CA TRP A 132 9.35 8.50 7.61
C TRP A 132 9.58 7.03 7.89
N GLY A 133 9.14 6.20 6.96
CA GLY A 133 9.45 4.77 6.98
C GLY A 133 10.96 4.63 6.85
N VAL A 134 11.60 4.06 7.86
CA VAL A 134 13.01 3.67 7.75
C VAL A 134 13.00 2.24 7.24
N PHE A 135 13.67 2.00 6.11
CA PHE A 135 13.86 0.65 5.64
C PHE A 135 15.33 0.23 5.70
N ALA A 136 15.54 -1.04 6.00
CA ALA A 136 16.85 -1.69 5.89
C ALA A 136 16.79 -2.73 4.78
N LEU A 137 17.71 -2.62 3.82
CA LEU A 137 17.85 -3.58 2.73
C LEU A 137 18.97 -4.57 3.06
N LEU A 138 18.60 -5.83 3.21
CA LEU A 138 19.52 -6.94 3.35
C LEU A 138 19.67 -7.59 1.98
N ARG A 139 20.84 -7.38 1.36
CA ARG A 139 21.14 -7.98 0.07
C ARG A 139 21.51 -9.43 0.24
N THR A 140 20.94 -10.30 -0.58
CA THR A 140 21.47 -11.66 -0.67
C THR A 140 22.89 -11.56 -1.24
N ALA A 141 23.88 -11.95 -0.42
CA ALA A 141 25.20 -12.19 -0.96
C ALA A 141 25.02 -13.27 -2.02
N GLY A 142 25.40 -12.99 -3.26
CA GLY A 142 25.45 -14.01 -4.29
C GLY A 142 26.19 -15.19 -3.68
N VAL A 143 25.55 -16.36 -3.63
CA VAL A 143 26.29 -17.60 -3.49
C VAL A 143 27.20 -17.57 -4.70
N ALA A 144 28.45 -17.12 -4.50
CA ALA A 144 29.49 -17.27 -5.48
C ALA A 144 29.41 -18.74 -5.84
N ALA A 145 29.02 -19.02 -7.09
CA ALA A 145 28.93 -20.35 -7.62
C ALA A 145 30.27 -21.01 -7.30
N ARG A 146 30.28 -21.88 -6.29
CA ARG A 146 31.38 -22.79 -6.06
C ARG A 146 31.23 -23.80 -7.18
N SER A 147 31.95 -23.53 -8.27
CA SER A 147 32.23 -24.46 -9.37
C SER A 147 33.71 -24.79 -9.30
#